data_AF-A0A5C3QHS4-F1
#
_entry.id   AF-A0A5C3QHS4-F1
#
_cell.length_a   1.000
_cell.length_b   1.000
_cell.length_c   1.000
_cell.angle_alpha   90.00
_cell.angle_beta   90.00
_cell.angle_gamma   90.00
#
_symmetry.space_group_name_H-M   'P 1'
#
loop_
_entity.id
_entity.type
_entity.pdbx_description
1 polymer ?
#
loop_
_entity_poly.entity_id
_entity_poly.type
_entity_poly.pdbx_seq_one_letter_code
_entity_poly.pdbx_strand_id
1 'polypeptide(L)'
;HQRIGLALLILYIFQLMLGAFIHFVKLPRSGNAVQGRPLQHYLHAVLRLLILGLAAYQVHYRLTIEWYTWLGGLQAVPDWAETAWTALVTIFWACYFVGLALLPRQWRQEQETKRRVFTRR
;
A
#
# COMPACT_ATOMS: atom_id res chain seq x y z
N HIS A 1 4.81 16.42 14.28
CA HIS A 1 3.81 15.41 13.87
C HIS A 1 2.52 15.87 13.16
N GLN A 2 1.81 16.94 13.59
CA GLN A 2 0.41 17.15 13.19
C GLN A 2 0.24 17.30 11.67
N ARG A 3 1.17 18.00 11.03
CA ARG A 3 1.18 18.22 9.58
C ARG A 3 1.37 16.92 8.79
N ILE A 4 2.29 16.05 9.22
CA ILE A 4 2.54 14.75 8.56
C ILE A 4 1.33 13.84 8.74
N GLY A 5 0.76 13.77 9.95
CA GLY A 5 -0.43 12.97 10.21
C GLY A 5 -1.64 13.46 9.40
N LEU A 6 -1.82 14.77 9.29
CA LEU A 6 -2.87 15.37 8.46
C LEU A 6 -2.64 15.07 6.96
N ALA A 7 -1.40 15.20 6.48
CA ALA A 7 -1.05 14.85 5.11
C ALA A 7 -1.35 13.36 4.81
N LEU A 8 -0.98 12.46 5.73
CA LEU A 8 -1.33 11.03 5.62
C LEU A 8 -2.84 10.79 5.61
N LEU A 9 -3.60 11.50 6.45
CA LEU A 9 -5.06 11.39 6.46
C LEU A 9 -5.67 11.83 5.13
N ILE A 10 -5.21 12.96 4.58
CA ILE A 10 -5.66 13.46 3.28
C ILE A 10 -5.30 12.46 2.18
N LEU A 11 -4.06 11.95 2.15
CA LEU A 11 -3.63 10.93 1.19
C LEU A 11 -4.46 9.65 1.32
N TYR A 12 -4.80 9.24 2.54
CA TYR A 12 -5.66 8.08 2.80
C TYR A 12 -7.08 8.29 2.29
N ILE A 13 -7.68 9.46 2.51
CA ILE A 13 -9.01 9.79 1.96
C ILE A 13 -8.96 9.75 0.43
N PHE A 14 -7.96 10.38 -0.18
CA PHE A 14 -7.78 10.35 -1.63
C PHE A 14 -7.62 8.91 -2.16
N GLN A 15 -6.85 8.09 -1.45
CA GLN A 15 -6.66 6.68 -1.76
C GLN A 15 -7.97 5.88 -1.71
N LEU A 16 -8.83 6.14 -0.71
CA LEU A 16 -10.16 5.53 -0.61
C LEU A 16 -11.07 5.94 -1.76
N MET A 17 -11.10 7.24 -2.09
CA MET A 17 -11.89 7.76 -3.21
C MET A 17 -11.40 7.18 -4.54
N LEU A 18 -10.08 7.12 -4.77
CA LEU A 18 -9.50 6.51 -5.95
C LEU A 18 -9.83 5.01 -6.05
N GLY A 19 -9.74 4.29 -4.93
CA GLY A 19 -10.11 2.87 -4.87
C GLY A 19 -11.59 2.64 -5.19
N ALA A 20 -12.47 3.44 -4.57
CA ALA A 20 -13.90 3.41 -4.85
C ALA A 20 -14.17 3.71 -6.34
N PHE A 21 -13.57 4.76 -6.89
CA PHE A 21 -13.71 5.10 -8.30
C PHE A 21 -13.31 3.94 -9.22
N ILE A 22 -12.12 3.35 -8.99
CA ILE A 22 -11.62 2.23 -9.80
C ILE A 22 -12.52 0.98 -9.72
N HIS A 23 -13.05 0.67 -8.54
CA HIS A 23 -13.83 -0.54 -8.33
C HIS A 23 -15.31 -0.39 -8.73
N PHE A 24 -15.92 0.77 -8.48
CA PHE A 24 -17.35 1.01 -8.74
C PHE A 24 -17.61 1.59 -10.14
N VAL A 25 -16.71 2.44 -10.66
CA VAL A 25 -16.86 2.98 -12.01
C VAL A 25 -16.24 2.01 -13.01
N LYS A 26 -16.99 0.95 -13.34
CA LYS A 26 -16.68 0.11 -14.50
C LYS A 26 -16.95 0.93 -15.76
N LEU A 27 -15.95 1.67 -16.23
CA LEU A 27 -16.00 2.28 -17.56
C LEU A 27 -16.39 1.19 -18.57
N PRO A 28 -17.46 1.39 -19.37
CA PRO A 28 -17.92 0.38 -20.31
C PRO A 28 -16.77 0.04 -21.25
N ARG A 29 -16.29 -1.20 -21.15
CA ARG A 29 -15.24 -1.72 -22.02
C ARG A 29 -15.81 -1.79 -23.42
N SER A 30 -15.48 -0.79 -24.24
CA SER A 30 -15.75 -0.82 -25.68
C SER A 30 -15.28 -2.16 -26.25
N GLY A 31 -16.14 -2.79 -27.05
CA GLY A 31 -16.28 -4.22 -27.31
C GLY A 31 -15.10 -5.04 -27.84
N ASN A 32 -13.87 -4.52 -27.83
CA ASN A 32 -12.65 -5.16 -28.31
C ASN A 32 -11.47 -5.16 -27.30
N ALA A 33 -11.68 -4.80 -26.04
CA ALA A 33 -10.59 -4.58 -25.09
C ALA A 33 -9.99 -5.88 -24.50
N VAL A 34 -9.08 -6.51 -25.23
CA VAL A 34 -8.05 -7.46 -24.73
C VAL A 34 -6.93 -6.71 -23.97
N GLN A 35 -7.12 -5.45 -23.60
CA GLN A 35 -6.09 -4.59 -23.03
C GLN A 35 -5.95 -4.77 -21.51
N GLY A 36 -4.70 -4.67 -21.02
CA GLY A 36 -4.28 -5.01 -19.65
C GLY A 36 -4.89 -4.16 -18.53
N ARG A 37 -4.34 -4.31 -17.31
CA ARG A 37 -4.76 -3.54 -16.14
C ARG A 37 -4.63 -2.03 -16.42
N PRO A 38 -5.67 -1.21 -16.22
CA PRO A 38 -5.59 0.24 -16.41
C PRO A 38 -4.48 0.87 -15.55
N LEU A 39 -3.86 1.95 -16.02
CA LEU A 39 -2.79 2.66 -15.30
C LEU A 39 -3.21 3.05 -13.86
N GLN A 40 -4.48 3.40 -13.68
CA GLN A 40 -5.08 3.76 -12.39
C GLN A 40 -4.94 2.65 -11.34
N HIS A 41 -4.95 1.37 -11.73
CA HIS A 41 -4.75 0.25 -10.79
C HIS A 41 -3.32 0.24 -10.22
N TYR A 42 -2.33 0.55 -11.05
CA TYR A 42 -0.93 0.63 -10.61
C TYR A 42 -0.71 1.85 -9.73
N LEU A 43 -1.25 3.01 -10.13
CA LEU A 43 -1.20 4.23 -9.32
C LEU A 43 -1.83 4.02 -7.93
N HIS A 44 -3.01 3.40 -7.87
CA HIS A 44 -3.66 3.07 -6.60
C HIS A 44 -2.78 2.12 -5.76
N ALA A 45 -2.18 1.09 -6.36
CA ALA A 45 -1.31 0.16 -5.62
C ALA A 45 -0.05 0.85 -5.06
N VAL A 46 0.64 1.67 -5.88
CA VAL A 46 1.86 2.38 -5.50
C VAL A 46 1.57 3.43 -4.42
N LEU A 47 0.49 4.21 -4.57
CA LEU A 47 0.10 5.22 -3.58
C LEU A 47 -0.18 4.58 -2.21
N ARG A 48 -0.80 3.38 -2.20
CA ARG A 48 -0.99 2.59 -0.98
C ARG A 48 0.32 2.23 -0.28
N LEU A 49 1.32 1.80 -1.04
CA LEU A 49 2.63 1.45 -0.50
C LEU A 49 3.36 2.68 0.05
N LEU A 50 3.24 3.80 -0.64
CA LEU A 50 3.80 5.08 -0.18
C LEU A 50 3.17 5.50 1.14
N ILE A 51 1.83 5.46 1.26
CA ILE A 51 1.11 5.79 2.48
C ILE A 51 1.52 4.87 3.64
N LEU A 52 1.62 3.56 3.41
CA LEU A 52 2.06 2.59 4.42
C LEU A 52 3.50 2.86 4.89
N GLY A 53 4.43 3.12 3.96
CA GLY A 53 5.82 3.45 4.31
C GLY A 53 5.94 4.75 5.09
N LEU A 54 5.25 5.80 4.66
CA LEU A 54 5.22 7.08 5.36
C LEU A 54 4.56 6.98 6.75
N ALA A 55 3.50 6.18 6.88
CA ALA A 55 2.87 5.90 8.17
C ALA A 55 3.82 5.16 9.11
N ALA A 56 4.52 4.13 8.62
CA ALA A 56 5.48 3.38 9.40
C ALA A 56 6.65 4.28 9.87
N TYR A 57 7.16 5.11 8.97
CA TYR A 57 8.18 6.12 9.30
C TYR A 57 7.68 7.10 10.36
N GLN A 58 6.46 7.62 10.21
CA GLN A 58 5.91 8.58 11.17
C GLN A 58 5.77 7.98 12.58
N VAL A 59 5.33 6.72 12.68
CA VAL A 59 5.24 6.04 13.98
C VAL A 59 6.63 5.82 14.57
N HIS A 60 7.60 5.35 13.78
CA HIS A 60 8.97 5.17 14.27
C HIS A 60 9.59 6.49 14.74
N TYR A 61 9.51 7.56 13.92
CA TYR A 61 9.99 8.90 14.28
C TYR A 61 9.36 9.41 15.59
N ARG A 62 8.08 9.13 15.81
CA ARG A 62 7.40 9.51 17.06
C ARG A 62 7.93 8.73 18.26
N LEU A 63 8.10 7.43 18.13
CA LEU A 63 8.58 6.57 19.20
C LEU A 63 10.01 6.93 19.60
N THR A 64 10.90 7.17 18.63
CA THR A 64 12.33 7.34 18.94
C THR A 64 12.72 8.79 19.22
N ILE A 65 12.13 9.76 18.52
CA ILE A 65 12.56 11.16 18.60
C ILE A 65 11.56 12.02 19.37
N GLU A 66 10.30 12.06 18.93
CA GLU A 66 9.32 12.99 19.55
C GLU A 66 8.99 12.59 20.99
N TRP A 67 8.83 11.30 21.29
CA TRP A 67 8.53 10.82 22.65
C TRP A 67 9.60 11.27 23.65
N TYR A 68 10.86 11.02 23.31
CA TYR A 68 12.01 11.42 24.11
C TYR A 68 12.09 12.94 24.27
N THR A 69 11.91 13.69 23.17
CA THR A 69 11.97 15.16 23.17
C THR A 69 10.82 15.77 23.99
N TRP A 70 9.61 15.22 23.88
CA TRP A 70 8.42 15.74 24.57
C TRP A 70 8.48 15.54 26.08
N LEU A 71 9.13 14.47 26.52
CA LEU A 71 9.42 14.19 27.93
C LEU A 71 10.69 14.89 28.43
N GLY A 72 11.27 15.82 27.66
CA GLY A 72 12.47 16.55 28.05
C GLY A 72 13.70 15.67 28.21
N GLY A 73 13.73 14.52 27.53
CA GLY A 73 14.80 13.53 27.62
C GLY A 73 14.77 12.66 28.87
N LEU A 74 13.71 12.74 29.69
CA LEU A 74 13.62 12.03 30.97
C LEU A 74 13.28 10.54 30.82
N GLN A 75 12.64 10.17 29.71
CA GLN A 75 12.16 8.82 29.51
C GLN A 75 12.20 8.44 28.03
N ALA A 76 13.06 7.47 27.72
CA ALA A 76 13.05 6.79 26.43
C ALA A 76 11.89 5.81 26.34
N VAL A 77 11.48 5.49 25.11
CA VAL A 77 10.63 4.32 24.87
C VAL A 77 11.41 3.08 25.28
N PRO A 78 10.80 2.12 25.99
CA PRO A 78 11.48 0.88 26.33
C PRO A 78 11.98 0.13 25.09
N ASP A 79 13.19 -0.42 25.13
CA ASP A 79 13.82 -1.12 23.99
C ASP A 79 12.94 -2.23 23.40
N TRP A 80 12.16 -2.92 24.22
CA TRP A 80 11.26 -3.98 23.77
C TRP A 80 10.14 -3.44 22.87
N ALA A 81 9.68 -2.21 23.08
CA ALA A 81 8.62 -1.60 22.29
C ALA A 81 9.14 -1.17 20.92
N GLU A 82 10.35 -0.60 20.88
CA GLU A 82 11.04 -0.28 19.61
C GLU A 82 11.37 -1.55 18.82
N THR A 83 11.85 -2.58 19.50
CA THR A 83 12.12 -3.89 18.90
C THR A 83 10.84 -4.53 18.35
N ALA A 84 9.75 -4.51 19.12
CA ALA A 84 8.45 -5.03 18.68
C ALA A 84 7.90 -4.27 17.46
N TRP A 85 7.97 -2.94 17.48
CA TRP A 85 7.58 -2.12 16.33
C TRP A 85 8.39 -2.45 15.08
N THR A 86 9.71 -2.55 15.22
CA THR A 86 10.62 -2.88 14.12
C THR A 86 10.35 -4.28 13.57
N ALA A 87 10.13 -5.26 14.46
CA ALA A 87 9.76 -6.61 14.06
C ALA A 87 8.43 -6.64 13.29
N LEU A 88 7.39 -5.93 13.77
CA LEU A 88 6.10 -5.85 13.09
C LEU A 88 6.21 -5.25 11.69
N VAL A 89 6.92 -4.13 11.55
CA VAL A 89 7.15 -3.49 10.25
C VAL A 89 7.93 -4.42 9.31
N THR A 90 8.96 -5.10 9.82
CA THR A 90 9.77 -6.03 9.03
C THR A 90 8.96 -7.23 8.55
N ILE A 91 8.19 -7.85 9.44
CA ILE A 91 7.31 -8.98 9.11
C ILE A 91 6.28 -8.56 8.07
N PHE A 92 5.67 -7.38 8.24
CA PHE A 92 4.71 -6.85 7.28
C PHE A 92 5.32 -6.75 5.87
N TRP A 93 6.48 -6.11 5.73
CA TRP A 93 7.15 -5.96 4.43
C TRP A 93 7.60 -7.31 3.87
N ALA A 94 8.12 -8.21 4.70
CA ALA A 94 8.49 -9.56 4.28
C ALA A 94 7.29 -10.31 3.68
N CYS A 95 6.16 -10.34 4.39
CA CYS A 95 4.91 -10.91 3.89
C CYS A 95 4.44 -10.24 2.60
N TYR A 96 4.58 -8.92 2.50
CA TYR A 96 4.21 -8.17 1.30
C TYR A 96 5.06 -8.59 0.09
N PHE A 97 6.38 -8.68 0.23
CA PHE A 97 7.28 -9.13 -0.84
C PHE A 97 7.04 -10.59 -1.24
N VAL A 98 6.77 -11.48 -0.27
CA VAL A 98 6.36 -12.85 -0.55
C VAL A 98 5.07 -12.86 -1.40
N GLY A 99 4.09 -12.02 -1.08
CA GLY A 99 2.90 -11.84 -1.89
C GLY A 99 3.21 -11.36 -3.31
N LEU A 100 4.13 -10.40 -3.47
CA LEU A 100 4.57 -9.92 -4.79
C LEU A 100 5.29 -10.99 -5.61
N ALA A 101 6.01 -11.93 -4.97
CA ALA A 101 6.64 -13.05 -5.66
C ALA A 101 5.62 -13.96 -6.39
N LEU A 102 4.33 -13.87 -6.04
CA LEU A 102 3.23 -14.57 -6.71
C LEU A 102 2.69 -13.83 -7.95
N LEU A 103 3.16 -12.60 -8.25
CA LEU A 103 2.72 -11.82 -9.42
C LEU A 103 2.93 -12.55 -10.78
N PRO A 104 4.06 -13.23 -11.04
CA PRO A 104 4.25 -13.94 -12.29
C PRO A 104 3.20 -15.03 -12.51
N ARG A 105 2.80 -15.72 -11.43
CA ARG A 105 1.72 -16.72 -11.47
C ARG A 105 0.39 -16.07 -11.85
N GLN A 106 0.08 -14.92 -11.26
CA GLN A 106 -1.13 -14.16 -11.58
C GLN A 106 -1.15 -13.72 -13.05
N TRP A 107 -0.02 -13.24 -13.58
CA TRP A 107 0.07 -12.85 -14.99
C TRP A 107 -0.13 -14.03 -15.96
N ARG A 108 0.41 -15.22 -15.64
CA ARG A 108 0.15 -16.42 -16.44
C ARG A 108 -1.34 -16.76 -16.49
N GLN A 109 -2.02 -16.73 -15.34
CA GLN A 109 -3.47 -16.97 -15.26
C GLN A 109 -4.30 -15.95 -16.05
N GLU A 110 -3.93 -14.66 -15.99
CA GLU A 110 -4.58 -13.60 -16.77
C GLU A 110 -4.40 -13.82 -18.29
N GLN A 111 -3.21 -14.26 -18.73
CA GLN A 111 -2.93 -14.54 -20.14
C GLN A 111 -3.69 -15.77 -20.66
N GLU A 112 -3.72 -16.87 -19.89
CA GLU A 112 -4.50 -18.07 -20.23
C GLU A 112 -5.99 -17.75 -20.37
N THR A 113 -6.53 -16.95 -19.45
CA THR A 113 -7.93 -16.50 -19.50
C THR A 113 -8.22 -15.71 -20.77
N LYS A 114 -7.32 -14.77 -21.14
CA LYS A 114 -7.44 -14.02 -22.41
C LYS A 114 -7.42 -14.93 -23.63
N ARG A 115 -6.52 -15.93 -23.67
CA ARG A 115 -6.45 -16.91 -24.78
C ARG A 115 -7.73 -17.73 -24.90
N ARG A 116 -8.31 -18.19 -23.78
CA ARG A 116 -9.58 -18.95 -23.76
C ARG A 116 -10.78 -18.13 -24.26
N VAL A 117 -10.83 -16.84 -23.93
CA VAL A 117 -11.88 -15.94 -24.42
C VAL A 117 -11.73 -15.70 -25.92
N PHE A 118 -10.51 -15.51 -26.41
CA PHE A 118 -10.24 -15.29 -27.84
C PHE A 118 -10.58 -16.51 -28.70
N THR A 119 -10.30 -17.72 -28.22
CA THR A 119 -10.58 -18.99 -28.95
C THR A 119 -12.06 -19.39 -28.95
N ARG A 120 -12.91 -18.77 -28.13
CA ARG A 120 -14.37 -19.02 -28.09
C ARG A 120 -15.20 -18.03 -28.94
N ARG A 121 -14.58 -16.98 -29.47
CA ARG A 121 -15.18 -16.07 -30.45
C ARG A 121 -14.84 -16.56 -31.86
#